data_AF-A0A518HZA7-F1
#
_entry.id   AF-A0A518HZA7-F1
#
_cell.length_a   1.000
_cell.length_b   1.000
_cell.length_c   1.000
_cell.angle_alpha   90.00
_cell.angle_beta   90.00
_cell.angle_gamma   90.00
#
_symmetry.space_group_name_H-M   'P 1'
#
loop_
_entity.id
_entity.type
_entity.pdbx_description
1 polymer ?
#
loop_
_entity_poly.entity_id
_entity_poly.type
_entity_poly.pdbx_seq_one_letter_code
_entity_poly.pdbx_strand_id
1 'polypeptide(L)'
;MIALLKSLQQKWTDWCGDREMELEIRKHLTKNGYFGNSAKLQNVRLVAVQRPGWLQIFRFEVNARLQFEETDGPDPEAVYEDLYGLVRDDIRHKTTSIRVFQDPNERRELYLRWSEDLIQLRGAQGLAEP
;
A
#
# COMPACT_ATOMS: atom_id res chain seq x y z
N MET A 1 -29.44 -5.61 -6.51
CA MET A 1 -28.74 -6.84 -6.09
C MET A 1 -27.29 -6.88 -6.56
N ILE A 2 -27.02 -6.61 -7.86
CA ILE A 2 -25.66 -6.57 -8.44
C ILE A 2 -24.76 -5.50 -7.78
N ALA A 3 -25.29 -4.32 -7.45
CA ALA A 3 -24.50 -3.24 -6.83
C ALA A 3 -24.01 -3.58 -5.40
N LEU A 4 -24.80 -4.34 -4.63
CA LEU A 4 -24.44 -4.75 -3.27
C LEU A 4 -23.34 -5.82 -3.28
N LEU A 5 -23.38 -6.74 -4.25
CA LEU A 5 -22.33 -7.74 -4.45
C LEU A 5 -21.02 -7.09 -4.92
N LYS A 6 -21.10 -6.10 -5.82
CA LYS A 6 -19.92 -5.32 -6.24
C LYS A 6 -19.30 -4.54 -5.08
N SER A 7 -20.11 -3.90 -4.23
CA SER A 7 -19.57 -3.14 -3.08
C SER A 7 -18.96 -4.04 -2.00
N LEU A 8 -19.50 -5.25 -1.81
CA LEU A 8 -18.87 -6.26 -0.96
C LEU A 8 -17.55 -6.75 -1.54
N GLN A 9 -17.51 -7.08 -2.84
CA GLN A 9 -16.26 -7.48 -3.52
C GLN A 9 -15.17 -6.40 -3.44
N GLN A 10 -15.56 -5.13 -3.58
CA GLN A 10 -14.66 -3.99 -3.43
C GLN A 10 -14.08 -3.93 -2.01
N LYS A 11 -14.94 -4.00 -0.98
CA LYS A 11 -14.50 -4.03 0.43
C LYS A 11 -13.54 -5.17 0.72
N TRP A 12 -13.78 -6.36 0.15
CA TRP A 12 -12.88 -7.51 0.29
C TRP A 12 -11.54 -7.32 -0.42
N THR A 13 -11.52 -6.56 -1.51
CA THR A 13 -10.29 -6.27 -2.27
C THR A 13 -9.45 -5.18 -1.61
N ASP A 14 -10.11 -4.26 -0.92
CA ASP A 14 -9.48 -3.12 -0.24
C ASP A 14 -9.03 -3.46 1.18
N TRP A 15 -9.52 -4.56 1.76
CA TRP A 15 -9.24 -4.96 3.13
C TRP A 15 -8.03 -5.87 3.23
N CYS A 16 -7.04 -5.48 4.04
CA CYS A 16 -5.87 -6.31 4.29
C CYS A 16 -6.09 -7.38 5.38
N GLY A 17 -7.13 -7.25 6.21
CA GLY A 17 -7.27 -8.08 7.41
C GLY A 17 -6.44 -7.63 8.61
N ASP A 18 -5.42 -6.79 8.41
CA ASP A 18 -4.51 -6.31 9.45
C ASP A 18 -4.64 -4.79 9.67
N ARG A 19 -5.24 -4.42 10.81
CA ARG A 19 -5.43 -3.03 11.21
C ARG A 19 -4.13 -2.34 11.60
N GLU A 20 -3.15 -3.05 12.15
CA GLU A 20 -1.89 -2.47 12.58
C GLU A 20 -1.08 -2.04 11.36
N MET A 21 -1.00 -2.90 10.35
CA MET A 21 -0.34 -2.55 9.09
C MET A 21 -1.02 -1.37 8.39
N GLU A 22 -2.36 -1.33 8.33
CA GLU A 22 -3.09 -0.19 7.78
C GLU A 22 -2.74 1.13 8.51
N LEU A 23 -2.64 1.10 9.85
CA LEU A 23 -2.25 2.26 10.64
C LEU A 23 -0.81 2.69 10.34
N GLU A 24 0.12 1.75 10.18
CA GLU A 24 1.50 2.06 9.82
C GLU A 24 1.62 2.66 8.41
N ILE A 25 0.84 2.16 7.43
CA ILE A 25 0.77 2.78 6.09
C ILE A 25 0.27 4.21 6.20
N ARG A 26 -0.79 4.47 6.97
CA ARG A 26 -1.33 5.82 7.16
C ARG A 26 -0.31 6.75 7.83
N LYS A 27 0.37 6.29 8.88
CA LYS A 27 1.46 7.04 9.53
C LYS A 27 2.60 7.34 8.55
N HIS A 28 2.95 6.37 7.70
CA HIS A 28 3.97 6.55 6.67
C HIS A 28 3.56 7.63 5.65
N LEU A 29 2.30 7.63 5.19
CA LEU A 29 1.78 8.67 4.30
C LEU A 29 1.83 10.06 4.93
N THR A 30 1.42 10.19 6.20
CA THR A 30 1.53 11.45 6.95
C THR A 30 2.96 11.97 7.03
N LYS A 31 3.93 11.09 7.29
CA LYS A 31 5.35 11.46 7.33
C LYS A 31 5.90 11.93 5.98
N ASN A 32 5.28 11.54 4.87
CA ASN A 32 5.70 11.90 3.51
C ASN A 32 4.84 13.01 2.90
N GLY A 33 4.15 13.82 3.71
CA GLY A 33 3.42 14.99 3.22
C GLY A 33 2.03 14.71 2.66
N TYR A 34 1.39 13.60 3.06
CA TYR A 34 0.01 13.30 2.67
C TYR A 34 -0.91 13.22 3.88
N PHE A 35 -2.20 13.50 3.70
CA PHE A 35 -3.20 13.25 4.76
C PHE A 35 -3.50 11.75 4.90
N GLY A 36 -2.68 11.04 5.67
CA GLY A 36 -2.77 9.59 5.86
C GLY A 36 -4.12 9.10 6.42
N ASN A 37 -4.79 9.88 7.28
CA ASN A 37 -6.08 9.50 7.87
C ASN A 37 -7.24 9.48 6.84
N SER A 38 -7.18 10.33 5.81
CA SER A 38 -8.19 10.39 4.75
C SER A 38 -7.83 9.53 3.53
N ALA A 39 -6.64 8.94 3.51
CA ALA A 39 -6.16 8.15 2.38
C ALA A 39 -7.03 6.90 2.16
N LYS A 40 -7.34 6.62 0.89
CA LYS A 40 -8.14 5.45 0.49
C LYS A 40 -7.21 4.34 0.02
N LEU A 41 -6.98 3.36 0.90
CA LEU A 41 -6.22 2.16 0.56
C LEU A 41 -7.06 1.23 -0.32
N GLN A 42 -6.42 0.67 -1.33
CA GLN A 42 -7.02 -0.23 -2.31
C GLN A 42 -6.06 -1.36 -2.63
N ASN A 43 -6.59 -2.47 -3.13
CA ASN A 43 -5.81 -3.58 -3.66
C ASN A 43 -4.71 -4.10 -2.70
N VAL A 44 -4.98 -4.08 -1.38
CA VAL A 44 -4.01 -4.53 -0.38
C VAL A 44 -3.93 -6.05 -0.41
N ARG A 45 -2.80 -6.60 -0.88
CA ARG A 45 -2.66 -8.04 -1.11
C ARG A 45 -1.27 -8.55 -0.76
N LEU A 46 -1.23 -9.71 -0.12
CA LEU A 46 0.01 -10.48 0.05
C LEU A 46 0.49 -10.98 -1.32
N VAL A 47 1.73 -10.64 -1.67
CA VAL A 47 2.33 -10.92 -2.98
C VAL A 47 3.60 -11.77 -2.91
N ALA A 48 4.27 -11.81 -1.77
CA ALA A 48 5.36 -12.75 -1.54
C ALA A 48 5.48 -13.12 -0.06
N VAL A 49 6.00 -14.31 0.24
CA VAL A 49 6.14 -14.81 1.62
C VAL A 49 7.31 -15.78 1.76
N GLN A 50 7.99 -15.73 2.91
CA GLN A 50 8.93 -16.77 3.33
C GLN A 50 8.20 -17.79 4.20
N ARG A 51 8.32 -19.10 3.93
CA ARG A 51 7.76 -20.14 4.83
C ARG A 51 8.58 -20.21 6.14
N PRO A 52 7.94 -20.34 7.31
CA PRO A 52 6.52 -20.59 7.55
C PRO A 52 5.58 -19.36 7.56
N GLY A 53 6.05 -18.14 7.30
CA GLY A 53 5.23 -16.94 7.17
C GLY A 53 5.81 -15.68 7.82
N TRP A 54 7.05 -15.71 8.30
CA TRP A 54 7.65 -14.65 9.12
C TRP A 54 7.94 -13.36 8.35
N LEU A 55 8.30 -13.50 7.07
CA LEU A 55 8.58 -12.38 6.18
C LEU A 55 7.53 -12.36 5.08
N GLN A 56 6.79 -11.27 5.00
CA GLN A 56 5.67 -11.08 4.09
C GLN A 56 5.84 -9.79 3.31
N ILE A 57 5.43 -9.80 2.04
CA ILE A 57 5.38 -8.60 1.21
C ILE A 57 3.95 -8.39 0.77
N PHE A 58 3.42 -7.21 1.04
CA PHE A 58 2.13 -6.75 0.57
C PHE A 58 2.31 -5.66 -0.48
N ARG A 59 1.49 -5.70 -1.53
CA ARG A 59 1.27 -4.55 -2.39
C ARG A 59 0.03 -3.81 -1.94
N PHE A 60 -0.04 -2.52 -2.20
CA PHE A 60 -1.25 -1.72 -2.10
C PHE A 60 -1.23 -0.59 -3.10
N GLU A 61 -2.39 0.02 -3.30
CA GLU A 61 -2.57 1.28 -4.00
C GLU A 61 -3.26 2.25 -3.05
N VAL A 62 -2.97 3.54 -3.20
CA VAL A 62 -3.59 4.54 -2.34
C VAL A 62 -3.86 5.82 -3.09
N ASN A 63 -5.10 6.29 -3.00
CA ASN A 63 -5.44 7.66 -3.38
C ASN A 63 -5.29 8.53 -2.11
N ALA A 64 -4.32 9.43 -2.13
CA ALA A 64 -3.94 10.23 -0.97
C ALA A 64 -4.01 11.73 -1.29
N ARG A 65 -4.53 12.53 -0.35
CA ARG A 65 -4.55 13.99 -0.48
C ARG A 65 -3.19 14.56 -0.08
N LEU A 66 -2.63 15.45 -0.88
CA LEU A 66 -1.40 16.16 -0.55
C LEU A 66 -1.62 17.13 0.61
N GLN A 67 -0.69 17.16 1.56
CA GLN A 67 -0.66 18.12 2.66
C GLN A 67 0.17 19.33 2.23
N PHE A 68 -0.52 20.47 2.08
CA PHE A 68 0.13 21.75 1.87
C PHE A 68 0.51 22.37 3.21
N GLU A 69 1.58 23.16 3.24
CA GLU A 69 1.88 24.02 4.38
C GLU A 69 0.76 25.05 4.55
N GLU A 70 0.35 25.30 5.80
CA GLU A 70 -0.62 26.33 6.11
C GLU A 70 -0.01 27.70 5.79
N THR A 71 -0.51 28.34 4.73
CA THR A 71 -0.15 29.72 4.36
C THR A 71 -1.23 30.69 4.82
N ASP A 72 -0.87 31.96 5.08
CA ASP A 72 -1.79 33.05 5.48
C ASP A 72 -2.77 33.50 4.37
N GLY A 73 -3.34 32.56 3.62
CA GLY A 73 -4.25 32.78 2.50
C GLY A 73 -5.42 31.79 2.51
N PRO A 74 -6.33 31.88 1.51
CA PRO A 74 -7.40 30.90 1.37
C PRO A 74 -6.82 29.49 1.17
N ASP A 75 -7.48 28.50 1.77
CA ASP A 75 -7.07 27.10 1.67
C ASP A 75 -6.89 26.70 0.20
N PRO A 76 -5.75 26.11 -0.19
CA PRO A 76 -5.54 25.64 -1.54
C PRO A 76 -6.50 24.49 -1.87
N GLU A 77 -6.83 24.37 -3.16
CA GLU A 77 -7.69 23.28 -3.64
C GLU A 77 -7.07 21.92 -3.30
N ALA A 78 -7.91 20.95 -2.92
CA ALA A 78 -7.45 19.64 -2.52
C ALA A 78 -6.89 18.86 -3.72
N VAL A 79 -5.57 18.66 -3.74
CA VAL A 79 -4.88 17.83 -4.73
C VAL A 79 -4.77 16.39 -4.21
N TYR A 80 -5.14 15.43 -5.06
CA TYR A 80 -5.05 14.01 -4.78
C TYR A 80 -4.06 13.35 -5.74
N GLU A 81 -3.27 12.43 -5.21
CA GLU A 81 -2.34 11.62 -5.98
C GLU A 81 -2.66 10.13 -5.80
N ASP A 82 -2.53 9.39 -6.90
CA ASP A 82 -2.56 7.93 -6.89
C ASP A 82 -1.14 7.42 -6.72
N LEU A 83 -0.93 6.68 -5.62
CA LEU A 83 0.37 6.16 -5.24
C LEU A 83 0.35 4.62 -5.21
N TYR A 84 1.51 4.06 -5.53
CA TYR A 84 1.76 2.64 -5.58
C TYR A 84 2.62 2.22 -4.38
N GLY A 85 2.08 1.37 -3.52
CA GLY A 85 2.71 1.00 -2.25
C GLY A 85 3.24 -0.43 -2.18
N LEU A 86 4.30 -0.60 -1.38
CA LEU A 86 4.79 -1.89 -0.90
C LEU A 86 5.03 -1.86 0.60
N VAL A 87 4.66 -2.95 1.27
CA VAL A 87 5.01 -3.23 2.65
C VAL A 87 5.83 -4.51 2.68
N ARG A 88 6.96 -4.49 3.37
CA ARG A 88 7.72 -5.68 3.76
C ARG A 88 7.66 -5.79 5.27
N ASP A 89 7.02 -6.83 5.76
CA ASP A 89 6.81 -7.04 7.17
C ASP A 89 7.56 -8.28 7.65
N ASP A 90 8.45 -8.07 8.61
CA ASP A 90 9.20 -9.12 9.30
C ASP A 90 8.71 -9.22 10.73
N ILE A 91 7.83 -10.19 10.97
CA ILE A 91 7.19 -10.42 12.26
C ILE A 91 8.21 -10.88 13.31
N ARG A 92 9.26 -11.61 12.88
CA ARG A 92 10.29 -12.14 13.80
C ARG A 92 11.09 -11.01 14.43
N HIS A 93 11.37 -9.97 13.64
CA HIS A 93 12.13 -8.80 14.07
C HIS A 93 11.25 -7.58 14.35
N LYS A 94 9.92 -7.70 14.29
CA LYS A 94 8.95 -6.61 14.43
C LYS A 94 9.31 -5.40 13.57
N THR A 95 9.77 -5.66 12.35
CA THR A 95 10.29 -4.64 11.43
C THR A 95 9.37 -4.55 10.23
N THR A 96 8.73 -3.40 10.08
CA THR A 96 7.85 -3.10 8.94
C THR A 96 8.49 -2.00 8.10
N SER A 97 8.78 -2.31 6.84
CA SER A 97 9.31 -1.38 5.85
C SER A 97 8.24 -1.01 4.85
N ILE A 98 7.88 0.27 4.79
CA ILE A 98 6.86 0.79 3.88
C ILE A 98 7.51 1.73 2.87
N ARG A 99 7.11 1.60 1.60
CA ARG A 99 7.49 2.49 0.51
C ARG A 99 6.29 2.79 -0.37
N VAL A 100 6.20 4.02 -0.84
CA VAL A 100 5.18 4.50 -1.79
C VAL A 100 5.88 5.19 -2.96
N PHE A 101 5.31 5.03 -4.14
CA PHE A 101 5.88 5.48 -5.41
C PHE A 101 4.80 6.15 -6.25
N GLN A 102 5.17 7.14 -7.06
CA GLN A 102 4.29 7.69 -8.09
C GLN A 102 4.35 6.85 -9.37
N ASP A 103 5.51 6.24 -9.67
CA ASP A 103 5.68 5.34 -10.82
C ASP A 103 5.48 3.88 -10.40
N PRO A 104 4.55 3.12 -11.04
CA PRO A 104 4.39 1.69 -10.77
C PRO A 104 5.64 0.86 -11.11
N ASN A 105 6.52 1.32 -11.99
CA ASN A 105 7.77 0.62 -12.33
C ASN A 105 8.78 0.65 -11.19
N GLU A 106 8.91 1.78 -10.49
CA GLU A 106 9.78 1.88 -9.30
C GLU A 106 9.31 0.92 -8.19
N ARG A 107 7.99 0.83 -7.99
CA ARG A 107 7.39 -0.17 -7.10
C ARG A 107 7.80 -1.56 -7.52
N ARG A 108 7.71 -1.87 -8.81
CA ARG A 108 8.03 -3.19 -9.35
C ARG A 108 9.50 -3.55 -9.16
N GLU A 109 10.43 -2.64 -9.44
CA GLU A 109 11.86 -2.86 -9.22
C GLU A 109 12.18 -3.16 -7.75
N LEU A 110 11.54 -2.43 -6.81
CA LEU A 110 11.71 -2.72 -5.39
C LEU A 110 11.11 -4.08 -5.01
N TYR A 111 9.94 -4.43 -5.55
CA TYR A 111 9.32 -5.74 -5.34
C TYR A 111 10.26 -6.88 -5.75
N LEU A 112 10.84 -6.81 -6.94
CA LEU A 112 11.75 -7.84 -7.44
C LEU A 112 12.94 -8.04 -6.49
N ARG A 113 13.54 -6.94 -6.01
CA ARG A 113 14.63 -7.00 -5.01
C ARG A 113 14.19 -7.57 -3.67
N TRP A 114 13.02 -7.18 -3.17
CA TRP A 114 12.54 -7.67 -1.88
C TRP A 114 12.07 -9.14 -1.92
N SER A 115 11.66 -9.61 -3.10
CA SER A 115 11.06 -10.94 -3.30
C SER A 115 12.03 -12.01 -3.80
N GLU A 116 13.31 -11.68 -4.00
CA GLU A 116 14.33 -12.56 -4.61
C GLU A 116 14.33 -13.99 -4.03
N ASP A 117 14.32 -14.12 -2.70
CA ASP A 117 14.34 -15.41 -1.99
C ASP A 117 12.96 -15.82 -1.43
N LEU A 118 11.88 -15.19 -1.89
CA LEU A 118 10.53 -15.42 -1.38
C LEU A 118 9.66 -16.21 -2.34
N ILE A 119 8.68 -16.91 -1.77
CA ILE A 119 7.63 -17.54 -2.57
C ILE A 119 6.70 -16.44 -3.07
N GLN A 120 6.71 -16.21 -4.38
CA GLN A 120 5.81 -15.27 -5.03
C GLN A 120 4.41 -15.88 -5.16
N LEU A 121 3.40 -15.10 -4.81
CA LEU A 121 2.00 -15.52 -4.83
C LEU A 121 1.29 -15.00 -6.08
N ARG A 122 0.13 -15.58 -6.42
CA ARG A 122 -0.70 -15.12 -7.55
C ARG A 122 -1.06 -13.63 -7.49
N GLY A 123 -1.10 -13.05 -6.29
CA GLY A 123 -1.31 -11.63 -6.08
C GLY A 123 -0.22 -10.75 -6.70
N ALA A 124 0.95 -11.29 -7.05
CA ALA A 124 2.07 -10.56 -7.66
C ALA A 124 1.91 -10.27 -9.15
N GLN A 125 0.77 -10.63 -9.77
CA GLN A 125 0.54 -10.35 -11.20
C GLN A 125 0.71 -8.85 -11.51
N GLY A 126 1.48 -8.53 -12.55
CA GLY A 126 1.88 -7.16 -12.89
C GLY A 126 3.12 -6.62 -12.13
N LEU A 127 3.63 -7.37 -11.14
CA LEU A 127 4.91 -7.08 -10.47
C LEU A 127 6.01 -8.08 -10.86
N ALA A 128 5.65 -9.32 -11.18
CA ALA A 128 6.59 -10.40 -11.48
C ALA A 128 6.90 -10.59 -12.98
N GLU A 129 6.03 -10.13 -13.89
CA GLU A 129 6.17 -10.38 -15.34
C GLU A 129 6.88 -9.20 -16.04
N PRO A 130 7.85 -9.43 -16.95
CA PRO A 130 8.58 -8.42 -17.74
C PRO A 130 7.68 -7.32 -18.33
#